data_AF-A0A6V7L3F2-F1
#
_entry.id   AF-A0A6V7L3F2-F1
#
_cell.length_a   1.000
_cell.length_b   1.000
_cell.length_c   1.000
_cell.angle_alpha   90.00
_cell.angle_beta   90.00
_cell.angle_gamma   90.00
#
_symmetry.space_group_name_H-M   'P 1'
#
loop_
_entity.id
_entity.type
_entity.pdbx_description
1 polymer ?
#
loop_
_entity_poly.entity_id
_entity_poly.type
_entity_poly.pdbx_seq_one_letter_code
_entity_poly.pdbx_strand_id
1 'polypeptide(L)' 'VMGPKNKGSITRCTEFERTPLSDIFRGQLRSRILRQGDQSTDNVQPFFTLQLDIE' A
#
# COMPACT_ATOMS: atom_id res chain seq x y z
N VAL A 1 11.91 2.03 -15.02
CA VAL A 1 12.43 3.40 -15.22
C VAL A 1 11.24 4.35 -15.29
N MET A 2 11.10 5.28 -14.34
CA MET A 2 10.00 6.28 -14.35
C MET A 2 10.31 7.36 -15.38
N GLY A 3 9.35 7.67 -16.27
CA GLY A 3 9.51 8.70 -17.29
C GLY A 3 9.35 10.13 -16.76
N PRO A 4 9.91 11.14 -17.45
CA PRO A 4 10.06 12.53 -16.99
C PRO A 4 8.75 13.31 -16.74
N LYS A 5 7.58 12.70 -16.92
CA LYS A 5 6.26 13.31 -16.70
C LYS A 5 5.50 12.80 -15.47
N ASN A 6 6.00 11.76 -14.79
CA ASN A 6 5.37 11.24 -13.58
C ASN A 6 5.91 11.98 -12.35
N LYS A 7 5.32 13.14 -12.03
CA LYS A 7 5.60 13.88 -10.79
C LYS A 7 5.10 13.07 -9.59
N GLY A 8 5.94 12.14 -9.10
CA GLY A 8 6.17 11.68 -7.72
C GLY A 8 5.01 11.30 -6.80
N SER A 9 3.74 11.58 -7.10
CA SER A 9 2.59 11.27 -6.26
C SER A 9 1.71 10.24 -6.96
N ILE A 10 1.98 8.98 -6.65
CA ILE A 10 1.22 7.83 -7.19
C ILE A 10 0.73 7.03 -5.99
N THR A 11 -0.57 6.74 -5.98
CA THR A 11 -1.16 5.73 -5.11
C THR A 11 -1.29 4.44 -5.90
N ARG A 12 -0.62 3.37 -5.43
CA ARG A 12 -0.79 2.03 -5.98
C ARG A 12 -1.75 1.25 -5.10
N CYS A 13 -2.74 0.61 -5.70
CA CYS A 13 -3.67 -0.26 -5.00
C CYS A 13 -3.52 -1.68 -5.53
N THR A 14 -3.40 -2.65 -4.62
CA THR A 14 -3.51 -4.08 -4.92
C THR A 14 -4.82 -4.57 -4.33
N GLU A 15 -5.58 -5.36 -5.08
CA GLU A 15 -6.82 -5.95 -4.60
C GLU A 15 -6.72 -7.48 -4.58
N PHE A 16 -7.37 -8.10 -3.62
CA PHE A 16 -7.57 -9.56 -3.59
C PHE A 16 -8.96 -9.90 -4.13
N GLU A 17 -9.07 -11.04 -4.78
CA GLU A 17 -10.36 -11.59 -5.19
C GLU A 17 -11.26 -11.82 -3.99
N ARG A 18 -12.56 -11.63 -4.21
CA ARG A 18 -13.54 -11.79 -3.15
C ARG A 18 -13.75 -13.26 -2.84
N THR A 19 -13.42 -13.65 -1.62
CA THR A 19 -13.62 -14.99 -1.06
C THR A 19 -14.21 -14.87 0.34
N PRO A 20 -14.90 -15.89 0.86
CA PRO A 20 -15.42 -15.87 2.24
C PRO A 20 -14.33 -15.57 3.27
N LEU A 21 -13.11 -16.09 3.07
CA LEU A 21 -11.96 -15.80 3.93
C LEU A 21 -11.62 -14.31 3.93
N SER A 22 -11.58 -13.71 2.74
CA SER A 22 -11.24 -12.31 2.57
C SER A 22 -12.37 -11.36 2.97
N ASP A 23 -13.62 -11.82 3.01
CA ASP A 23 -14.74 -11.02 3.52
C ASP A 23 -14.69 -10.90 5.05
N ILE A 24 -14.00 -11.82 5.74
CA ILE A 24 -13.89 -11.86 7.20
C ILE A 24 -12.56 -11.28 7.69
N PHE A 25 -11.44 -11.72 7.12
CA PHE A 25 -10.11 -11.49 7.71
C PHE A 25 -9.27 -10.46 6.95
N ARG A 26 -9.74 -9.94 5.81
CA ARG A 26 -8.95 -9.00 5.01
C ARG A 26 -8.93 -7.62 5.68
N GLY A 27 -7.73 -7.13 5.99
CA GLY A 27 -7.45 -5.73 6.25
C GLY A 27 -6.85 -5.01 5.04
N GLN A 28 -6.61 -3.70 5.18
CA GLN A 28 -5.88 -2.89 4.21
C GLN A 28 -4.74 -2.17 4.90
N LEU A 29 -3.52 -2.31 4.38
CA LEU A 29 -2.33 -1.62 4.85
C LEU A 29 -1.98 -0.51 3.85
N ARG A 30 -1.88 0.72 4.35
CA ARG A 30 -1.39 1.86 3.57
C ARG A 30 0.01 2.24 4.04
N SER A 31 0.99 2.11 3.15
CA SER A 31 2.34 2.64 3.36
C SER A 31 2.57 3.90 2.54
N ARG A 32 3.38 4.81 3.06
CA ARG A 32 3.77 6.05 2.40
C ARG A 32 5.29 6.13 2.34
N ILE A 33 5.81 6.43 1.16
CA ILE A 33 7.23 6.72 0.95
C ILE A 33 7.38 8.23 0.75
N LEU A 34 8.12 8.85 1.66
CA LEU A 34 8.52 10.25 1.60
C LEU A 34 10.01 10.32 1.26
N ARG A 35 10.36 11.10 0.24
CA ARG A 35 11.76 11.40 -0.12
C ARG A 35 11.95 12.90 0.00
N GLN A 36 13.07 13.31 0.57
CA GLN A 36 13.37 14.73 0.74
C GLN A 36 13.40 15.43 -0.62
N GLY A 37 12.57 16.46 -0.79
CA GLY A 37 12.45 17.23 -2.03
C GLY A 37 11.60 16.59 -3.14
N ASP A 38 10.96 15.43 -2.88
CA ASP A 38 10.07 14.76 -3.83
C ASP A 38 8.64 14.65 -3.26
N GLN A 39 7.68 14.33 -4.14
CA GLN A 39 6.30 14.07 -3.71
C GLN A 39 6.17 12.70 -3.04
N SER A 40 5.19 12.57 -2.14
CA SER A 40 4.92 11.31 -1.47
C SER A 40 4.27 10.29 -2.41
N THR A 41 4.73 9.04 -2.37
CA THR A 41 4.01 7.92 -3.01
C THR A 41 3.32 7.08 -1.95
N ASP A 42 2.10 6.63 -2.23
CA ASP A 42 1.33 5.77 -1.35
C ASP A 42 1.18 4.36 -1.98
N ASN A 43 1.14 3.32 -1.15
CA ASN A 43 0.81 1.96 -1.55
C ASN A 43 -0.25 1.40 -0.59
N VAL A 44 -1.35 0.91 -1.15
CA VAL A 44 -2.45 0.26 -0.43
C VAL A 44 -2.46 -1.20 -0.85
N GLN A 45 -2.28 -2.10 0.11
CA GLN A 45 -2.23 -3.53 -0.11
C GLN A 45 -3.07 -4.30 0.92
N PRO A 46 -3.66 -5.44 0.53
CA PRO A 46 -4.41 -6.28 1.45
C PRO A 46 -3.46 -7.03 2.39
N PHE A 47 -3.95 -7.33 3.60
CA PHE A 47 -3.30 -8.26 4.52
C PHE A 47 -4.34 -9.11 5.23
N PHE A 48 -3.93 -10.26 5.78
CA PHE A 48 -4.80 -11.13 6.59
C PHE A 48 -4.43 -11.11 8.08
N THR A 49 -3.16 -10.90 8.38
CA THR A 49 -2.64 -10.78 9.75
C THR A 49 -1.70 -9.58 9.83
N LEU A 50 -1.69 -8.91 10.97
CA LEU A 50 -0.76 -7.82 11.25
C LEU A 50 0.26 -8.31 12.28
N GLN A 51 1.51 -8.41 11.87
CA GLN A 51 2.61 -8.73 12.77
C GLN A 51 2.96 -7.46 13.56
N LEU A 52 2.87 -7.54 14.88
CA LEU A 52 3.22 -6.44 15.78
C LEU A 52 4.63 -6.66 16.31
N ASP A 53 5.44 -5.61 16.25
CA ASP A 53 6.71 -5.56 16.95
C ASP A 53 6.44 -5.11 18.39
N ILE A 54 6.75 -5.99 19.35
CA ILE A 54 6.51 -5.78 20.78
C ILE A 54 7.85 -5.92 21.51
N GLU A 55 8.60 -4.82 21.57
CA GLU A 55 9.83 -4.71 22.37
C GLU A 55 9.52 -4.48 23.86
#